data_AF-B8CFB8-F1
#
_entry.id   AF-B8CFB8-F1
#
_cell.length_a   1.000
_cell.length_b   1.000
_cell.length_c   1.000
_cell.angle_alpha   90.00
_cell.angle_beta   90.00
_cell.angle_gamma   90.00
#
_symmetry.space_group_name_H-M   'P 1'
#
loop_
_entity.id
_entity.type
_entity.pdbx_description
1 polymer ?
#
loop_
_entity_poly.entity_id
_entity_poly.type
_entity_poly.pdbx_seq_one_letter_code
_entity_poly.pdbx_strand_id
1 'polypeptide(L)'
;MVRRRKFRLLLAPISVPSPSTHTSTYRSSCAKYALLIVAPLLFVGLIVVTQRRQQQQHQEGDGGLGMKVQVKGKGIYGKKEEQMKMIKSVHYKYSKVNIVNGTVKEDVTVAEASTSTPFDYIGDIDPTKPLPWSKEEEDWWNFHDLLVQRVKASDSFPTTTTIHMSHGKDGENSDGEDATTSTSYLPQLVFFGDSITEGWNGTSFGNSPSSFRMWSSNEPTLIRETFNKHFGSNSEWGKRALRPPLILGISGSKTYDFIWRIENGEFPTSRLIESDYEVGGGEETNSSFELNRLERIYIVLMGTNNLGGGMLPEPTVQGMDAVGRKILQLHQESSLGTPAAILFSELLPRQDDHRATKMCPPRCKDLETLEPYTSFMPAIDKVNRALPGVLGGWRADYPNSKIALLSAQKEEDGLGESEHEDSITTIRCGKEMFAIDNDDEFHSYMPDGLHPNARGYDLWARCLKRGLEVIMEDTMNLLR
;
A
#
# COMPACT_ATOMS: atom_id res chain seq x y z
N MET A 1 30.48 50.07 -30.84
CA MET A 1 30.27 48.86 -30.01
C MET A 1 30.23 47.64 -30.92
N VAL A 2 31.23 46.77 -30.78
CA VAL A 2 31.58 45.69 -31.71
C VAL A 2 30.63 44.49 -31.53
N ARG A 3 29.88 44.13 -32.59
CA ARG A 3 29.06 42.90 -32.66
C ARG A 3 29.94 41.73 -33.12
N ARG A 4 30.21 40.77 -32.21
CA ARG A 4 30.83 39.49 -32.55
C ARG A 4 29.77 38.52 -33.08
N ARG A 5 29.85 38.16 -34.37
CA ARG A 5 29.15 37.02 -34.97
C ARG A 5 29.95 35.74 -34.71
N LYS A 6 29.32 34.71 -34.13
CA LYS A 6 29.88 33.36 -34.06
C LYS A 6 29.44 32.58 -35.31
N PHE A 7 30.41 32.15 -36.11
CA PHE A 7 30.26 31.11 -37.12
C PHE A 7 30.38 29.73 -36.45
N ARG A 8 29.50 28.78 -36.76
CA ARG A 8 29.66 27.36 -36.44
C ARG A 8 29.68 26.59 -37.76
N LEU A 9 30.78 25.91 -38.01
CA LEU A 9 30.99 25.00 -39.14
C LEU A 9 30.10 23.76 -39.00
N LEU A 10 29.42 23.39 -40.07
CA LEU A 10 28.82 22.07 -40.29
C LEU A 10 29.85 21.20 -41.04
N LEU A 11 30.19 20.05 -40.48
CA LEU A 11 30.92 18.98 -41.19
C LEU A 11 29.96 17.83 -41.44
N ALA A 12 29.74 17.51 -42.71
CA ALA A 12 29.04 16.32 -43.17
C ALA A 12 30.03 15.16 -43.38
N PRO A 13 29.66 13.91 -43.08
CA PRO A 13 30.48 12.77 -43.46
C PRO A 13 30.21 12.33 -44.91
N ILE A 14 31.31 12.00 -45.57
CA ILE A 14 31.46 11.59 -46.97
C ILE A 14 31.06 10.11 -47.12
N SER A 15 30.27 9.83 -48.16
CA SER A 15 29.91 8.50 -48.64
C SER A 15 30.99 7.93 -49.58
N VAL A 16 31.26 6.62 -49.47
CA VAL A 16 32.12 5.87 -50.41
C VAL A 16 31.38 4.58 -50.85
N PRO A 17 31.37 4.21 -52.15
CA PRO A 17 30.53 3.14 -52.69
C PRO A 17 31.25 1.79 -52.91
N SER A 18 30.45 0.71 -52.84
CA SER A 18 30.39 -0.54 -53.66
C SER A 18 31.68 -1.37 -53.94
N PRO A 19 31.61 -2.71 -54.01
CA PRO A 19 31.11 -3.37 -55.22
C PRO A 19 30.21 -4.60 -55.00
N SER A 20 29.22 -4.68 -55.90
CA SER A 20 28.41 -5.84 -56.26
C SER A 20 29.20 -6.90 -57.05
N THR A 21 28.92 -8.18 -56.82
CA THR A 21 29.00 -9.23 -57.86
C THR A 21 27.91 -10.29 -57.68
N HIS A 22 27.21 -10.54 -58.78
CA HIS A 22 26.19 -11.56 -59.04
C HIS A 22 26.69 -13.02 -58.92
N THR A 23 25.76 -13.94 -58.60
CA THR A 23 25.35 -15.15 -59.38
C THR A 23 24.51 -16.07 -58.44
N SER A 24 23.19 -16.23 -58.61
CA SER A 24 22.50 -17.17 -59.52
C SER A 24 22.73 -18.67 -59.22
N THR A 25 21.75 -19.37 -58.63
CA THR A 25 21.00 -20.54 -59.20
C THR A 25 20.44 -21.53 -58.15
N TYR A 26 19.15 -21.85 -58.33
CA TYR A 26 18.47 -23.17 -58.25
C TYR A 26 18.29 -24.00 -56.95
N ARG A 27 17.03 -24.49 -56.85
CA ARG A 27 16.47 -25.76 -56.32
C ARG A 27 15.78 -25.79 -54.95
N SER A 28 14.45 -25.79 -55.06
CA SER A 28 13.50 -26.74 -54.43
C SER A 28 14.10 -28.05 -53.89
N SER A 29 13.72 -28.45 -52.67
CA SER A 29 13.04 -29.72 -52.43
C SER A 29 12.62 -29.92 -50.96
N CYS A 30 11.42 -30.51 -50.82
CA CYS A 30 10.86 -31.07 -49.61
C CYS A 30 11.72 -32.19 -48.96
N ALA A 31 11.42 -32.43 -47.68
CA ALA A 31 11.17 -33.74 -47.05
C ALA A 31 12.15 -34.21 -45.95
N LYS A 32 11.51 -34.52 -44.80
CA LYS A 32 11.74 -35.65 -43.88
C LYS A 32 13.04 -35.68 -43.08
N TYR A 33 12.91 -35.62 -41.74
CA TYR A 33 13.45 -36.65 -40.85
C TYR A 33 12.54 -36.84 -39.62
N ALA A 34 12.09 -38.08 -39.45
CA ALA A 34 11.56 -38.65 -38.23
C ALA A 34 12.43 -39.89 -37.92
N LEU A 35 12.93 -40.02 -36.69
CA LEU A 35 13.21 -41.28 -35.97
C LEU A 35 13.76 -40.89 -34.56
N LEU A 36 13.07 -41.13 -33.43
CA LEU A 36 12.91 -42.37 -32.64
C LEU A 36 14.19 -42.82 -31.88
N ILE A 37 14.23 -42.61 -30.56
CA ILE A 37 14.83 -43.48 -29.51
C ILE A 37 14.05 -43.17 -28.20
N VAL A 38 13.03 -43.92 -27.79
CA VAL A 38 13.01 -45.14 -26.94
C VAL A 38 13.50 -44.93 -25.49
N ALA A 39 12.54 -44.93 -24.56
CA ALA A 39 12.70 -45.19 -23.12
C ALA A 39 12.83 -46.70 -22.82
N PRO A 40 13.26 -47.12 -21.62
CA PRO A 40 12.29 -47.59 -20.60
C PRO A 40 12.70 -47.21 -19.15
N LEU A 41 11.81 -46.73 -18.27
CA LEU A 41 10.76 -47.40 -17.46
C LEU A 41 11.24 -48.30 -16.28
N LEU A 42 10.71 -47.92 -15.10
CA LEU A 42 10.28 -48.72 -13.93
C LEU A 42 11.31 -49.07 -12.84
N PHE A 43 11.03 -48.63 -11.59
CA PHE A 43 10.45 -49.50 -10.56
C PHE A 43 9.82 -48.74 -9.38
N VAL A 44 8.79 -49.38 -8.83
CA VAL A 44 7.81 -48.99 -7.81
C VAL A 44 8.32 -49.21 -6.38
N GLY A 45 7.83 -48.47 -5.37
CA GLY A 45 7.84 -48.97 -3.97
C GLY A 45 7.52 -47.95 -2.87
N LEU A 46 6.31 -48.05 -2.31
CA LEU A 46 5.87 -47.52 -1.00
C LEU A 46 6.81 -47.93 0.16
N ILE A 47 6.93 -47.09 1.22
CA ILE A 47 6.73 -47.43 2.66
C ILE A 47 7.23 -46.29 3.60
N VAL A 48 6.27 -45.76 4.38
CA VAL A 48 6.24 -45.43 5.84
C VAL A 48 7.51 -44.95 6.58
N VAL A 49 7.37 -43.75 7.18
CA VAL A 49 7.76 -43.26 8.54
C VAL A 49 8.68 -44.16 9.38
N THR A 50 9.88 -43.68 9.76
CA THR A 50 10.34 -43.48 11.17
C THR A 50 11.85 -43.16 11.31
N GLN A 51 12.13 -42.12 12.11
CA GLN A 51 13.17 -42.01 13.16
C GLN A 51 14.69 -42.21 12.89
N ARG A 52 15.41 -41.13 13.27
CA ARG A 52 16.58 -41.06 14.19
C ARG A 52 17.96 -41.62 13.80
N ARG A 53 18.91 -40.66 13.79
CA ARG A 53 20.23 -40.61 14.48
C ARG A 53 21.28 -41.70 14.21
N GLN A 54 22.44 -41.25 13.69
CA GLN A 54 23.84 -41.45 14.16
C GLN A 54 24.76 -41.00 13.00
N GLN A 55 25.96 -40.42 13.10
CA GLN A 55 27.10 -40.28 14.04
C GLN A 55 27.81 -38.95 13.65
N GLN A 56 28.36 -38.06 14.49
CA GLN A 56 29.43 -38.11 15.50
C GLN A 56 30.87 -38.46 15.01
N GLN A 57 31.80 -37.52 15.28
CA GLN A 57 33.27 -37.57 15.53
C GLN A 57 34.03 -36.59 14.60
N HIS A 58 34.87 -35.64 15.03
CA HIS A 58 35.94 -35.53 16.05
C HIS A 58 35.96 -34.07 16.63
N GLN A 59 36.64 -33.63 17.70
CA GLN A 59 37.81 -34.07 18.47
C GLN A 59 37.87 -33.34 19.84
N GLU A 60 38.67 -33.89 20.76
CA GLU A 60 38.84 -33.56 22.18
C GLU A 60 39.84 -32.42 22.49
N GLY A 61 39.86 -31.97 23.76
CA GLY A 61 40.93 -31.19 24.41
C GLY A 61 40.38 -30.17 25.42
N ASP A 62 39.90 -30.57 26.61
CA ASP A 62 40.62 -30.82 27.88
C ASP A 62 40.85 -29.55 28.75
N GLY A 63 40.53 -29.66 30.05
CA GLY A 63 40.97 -28.72 31.09
C GLY A 63 39.90 -27.97 31.91
N GLY A 64 39.43 -28.58 33.00
CA GLY A 64 39.53 -27.93 34.32
C GLY A 64 38.32 -27.29 35.00
N LEU A 65 38.05 -27.82 36.20
CA LEU A 65 37.42 -27.24 37.40
C LEU A 65 35.90 -26.99 37.43
N GLY A 66 35.29 -27.71 38.36
CA GLY A 66 33.86 -27.71 38.61
C GLY A 66 33.34 -26.52 39.39
N MET A 67 32.08 -26.19 39.11
CA MET A 67 31.13 -25.66 40.07
C MET A 67 29.74 -26.22 39.71
N LYS A 68 29.17 -27.04 40.59
CA LYS A 68 27.76 -27.44 40.50
C LYS A 68 26.90 -26.26 40.95
N VAL A 69 26.24 -25.60 40.02
CA VAL A 69 25.12 -24.69 40.30
C VAL A 69 23.83 -25.37 39.84
N GLN A 70 22.96 -25.71 40.80
CA GLN A 70 21.58 -26.08 40.54
C GLN A 70 20.81 -24.84 40.07
N VAL A 71 20.47 -24.77 38.79
CA VAL A 71 19.47 -23.82 38.30
C VAL A 71 18.12 -24.53 38.26
N LYS A 72 17.25 -24.21 39.23
CA LYS A 72 15.82 -24.53 39.16
C LYS A 72 15.17 -23.59 38.13
N GLY A 73 14.78 -24.14 36.99
CA GLY A 73 13.86 -23.47 36.07
C GLY A 73 12.47 -23.32 36.71
N LYS A 74 11.98 -22.09 36.78
CA LYS A 74 10.55 -21.79 36.92
C LYS A 74 10.14 -21.02 35.67
N GLY A 75 9.30 -21.66 34.84
CA GLY A 75 8.64 -21.01 33.72
C GLY A 75 7.72 -19.89 34.22
N ILE A 76 7.76 -18.75 33.52
CA ILE A 76 6.81 -17.65 33.69
C ILE A 76 6.04 -17.53 32.38
N TYR A 77 5.01 -18.35 32.24
CA TYR A 77 3.88 -18.08 31.35
C TYR A 77 2.67 -17.98 32.27
N GLY A 78 2.20 -16.76 32.53
CA GLY A 78 1.03 -16.54 33.37
C GLY A 78 0.92 -15.14 33.92
N LYS A 79 0.88 -14.11 33.07
CA LYS A 79 0.49 -12.73 33.45
C LYS A 79 -0.17 -11.92 32.32
N LYS A 80 -0.83 -12.55 31.34
CA LYS A 80 -1.60 -11.81 30.30
C LYS A 80 -3.08 -11.56 30.67
N GLU A 81 -3.66 -12.27 31.64
CA GLU A 81 -5.08 -12.11 31.99
C GLU A 81 -5.38 -11.03 33.03
N GLU A 82 -4.42 -10.63 33.88
CA GLU A 82 -4.69 -9.62 34.92
C GLU A 82 -4.68 -8.17 34.40
N GLN A 83 -3.92 -7.86 33.34
CA GLN A 83 -3.92 -6.51 32.74
C GLN A 83 -5.25 -6.20 32.03
N MET A 84 -5.95 -7.21 31.51
CA MET A 84 -7.21 -7.01 30.80
C MET A 84 -8.40 -6.74 31.73
N LYS A 85 -8.31 -7.09 33.02
CA LYS A 85 -9.37 -6.81 34.00
C LYS A 85 -9.40 -5.36 34.51
N MET A 86 -8.32 -4.59 34.37
CA MET A 86 -8.35 -3.16 34.73
C MET A 86 -9.13 -2.29 33.73
N ILE A 87 -9.34 -2.76 32.50
CA ILE A 87 -9.93 -1.97 31.41
C ILE A 87 -11.46 -1.79 31.57
N LYS A 88 -12.15 -2.61 32.37
CA LYS A 88 -13.63 -2.60 32.46
C LYS A 88 -14.23 -1.76 33.60
N SER A 89 -13.43 -1.01 34.37
CA SER A 89 -13.93 -0.27 35.53
C SER A 89 -13.43 1.17 35.59
N VAL A 90 -13.89 2.01 34.66
CA VAL A 90 -13.89 3.47 34.87
C VAL A 90 -15.32 3.98 34.68
N HIS A 91 -16.03 4.13 35.81
CA HIS A 91 -17.26 4.90 35.88
C HIS A 91 -16.91 6.39 35.91
N TYR A 92 -17.40 7.16 34.93
CA TYR A 92 -17.27 8.61 34.91
C TYR A 92 -18.12 9.25 36.01
N LYS A 93 -17.49 9.84 37.03
CA LYS A 93 -18.12 10.82 37.93
C LYS A 93 -17.80 12.22 37.43
N TYR A 94 -18.82 12.91 36.92
CA TYR A 94 -18.74 14.36 36.71
C TYR A 94 -18.67 15.07 38.06
N SER A 95 -17.63 15.88 38.26
CA SER A 95 -17.53 16.82 39.38
C SER A 95 -17.79 18.24 38.86
N LYS A 96 -18.75 18.93 39.48
CA LYS A 96 -19.02 20.36 39.27
C LYS A 96 -17.87 21.18 39.85
N VAL A 97 -17.31 22.07 39.06
CA VAL A 97 -16.37 23.09 39.52
C VAL A 97 -17.16 24.33 39.95
N ASN A 98 -16.97 24.76 41.20
CA ASN A 98 -17.32 26.10 41.67
C ASN A 98 -16.07 26.97 41.60
N ILE A 99 -16.18 28.13 40.97
CA ILE A 99 -15.12 29.14 40.91
C ILE A 99 -15.40 30.18 41.99
N VAL A 100 -14.44 30.42 42.90
CA VAL A 100 -14.42 31.60 43.78
C VAL A 100 -12.99 32.14 43.90
N ASN A 101 -12.87 33.45 43.65
CA ASN A 101 -11.78 34.39 43.94
C ASN A 101 -10.47 34.25 43.14
N GLY A 102 -10.44 34.99 42.03
CA GLY A 102 -9.23 35.27 41.26
C GLY A 102 -8.18 36.06 42.04
N THR A 103 -6.92 35.77 41.77
CA THR A 103 -5.91 36.64 41.15
C THR A 103 -4.62 35.80 41.09
N VAL A 104 -4.04 35.58 39.92
CA VAL A 104 -2.71 34.95 39.81
C VAL A 104 -1.83 35.87 38.95
N LYS A 105 -0.67 36.24 39.50
CA LYS A 105 0.42 36.90 38.78
C LYS A 105 1.24 35.82 38.08
N GLU A 106 1.44 35.93 36.77
CA GLU A 106 2.34 35.06 36.01
C GLU A 106 3.72 35.71 35.88
N ASP A 107 4.72 35.06 36.47
CA ASP A 107 6.12 35.21 36.08
C ASP A 107 6.35 34.32 34.85
N VAL A 108 6.55 34.94 33.70
CA VAL A 108 6.86 34.26 32.44
C VAL A 108 8.31 33.77 32.48
N THR A 109 8.51 32.54 32.92
CA THR A 109 9.71 31.76 32.56
C THR A 109 9.46 31.16 31.19
N VAL A 110 10.28 31.54 30.21
CA VAL A 110 10.28 30.94 28.88
C VAL A 110 10.78 29.51 29.05
N ALA A 111 9.85 28.56 29.19
CA ALA A 111 10.16 27.15 29.13
C ALA A 111 10.73 26.85 27.74
N GLU A 112 11.90 26.23 27.71
CA GLU A 112 12.46 25.64 26.50
C GLU A 112 11.39 24.76 25.86
N ALA A 113 11.08 25.05 24.60
CA ALA A 113 10.13 24.28 23.82
C ALA A 113 10.67 22.85 23.69
N SER A 114 10.20 21.97 24.57
CA SER A 114 10.31 20.52 24.44
C SER A 114 9.89 20.16 23.02
N THR A 115 10.85 19.67 22.23
CA THR A 115 10.62 19.07 20.92
C THR A 115 9.98 17.70 21.14
N SER A 116 8.75 17.68 21.67
CA SER A 116 8.01 16.44 21.85
C SER A 116 7.69 15.87 20.46
N THR A 117 8.36 14.79 20.11
CA THR A 117 7.92 13.92 19.03
C THR A 117 6.51 13.42 19.35
N PRO A 118 5.60 13.27 18.37
CA PRO A 118 4.22 12.86 18.62
C PRO A 118 4.09 11.43 19.19
N PHE A 119 5.18 10.66 19.20
CA PHE A 119 5.26 9.37 19.88
C PHE A 119 6.62 9.27 20.56
N ASP A 120 6.64 9.11 21.88
CA ASP A 120 7.86 8.69 22.59
C ASP A 120 8.27 7.32 22.04
N TYR A 121 9.53 7.16 21.64
CA TYR A 121 10.02 5.85 21.24
C TYR A 121 9.88 4.91 22.44
N ILE A 122 9.47 3.64 22.24
CA ILE A 122 9.28 2.66 23.34
C ILE A 122 10.51 2.56 24.27
N GLY A 123 11.70 2.91 23.77
CA GLY A 123 12.93 2.95 24.58
C GLY A 123 13.09 4.15 25.52
N ASP A 124 12.32 5.22 25.31
CA ASP A 124 12.41 6.49 26.07
C ASP A 124 11.35 6.58 27.18
N ILE A 125 10.34 5.70 27.15
CA ILE A 125 9.31 5.62 28.17
C ILE A 125 9.86 4.83 29.36
N ASP A 126 9.96 5.45 30.54
CA ASP A 126 10.16 4.72 31.79
C ASP A 126 8.94 3.82 32.02
N PRO A 127 9.06 2.48 31.85
CA PRO A 127 7.90 1.60 31.94
C PRO A 127 7.33 1.53 33.36
N THR A 128 8.03 2.10 34.35
CA THR A 128 7.58 2.18 35.74
C THR A 128 6.74 3.43 36.03
N LYS A 129 6.67 4.38 35.10
CA LYS A 129 5.89 5.62 35.20
C LYS A 129 5.08 5.83 33.92
N PRO A 130 3.94 5.15 33.76
CA PRO A 130 3.09 5.37 32.60
C PRO A 130 2.71 6.85 32.53
N LEU A 131 3.19 7.53 31.49
CA LEU A 131 2.74 8.88 31.19
C LEU A 131 1.32 8.79 30.64
N PRO A 132 0.44 9.76 30.96
CA PRO A 132 -0.83 9.86 30.26
C PRO A 132 -0.56 10.03 28.77
N TRP A 133 -1.40 9.41 27.94
CA TRP A 133 -1.29 9.52 26.50
C TRP A 133 -1.39 10.98 26.08
N SER A 134 -0.63 11.35 25.05
CA SER A 134 -0.81 12.65 24.42
C SER A 134 -2.24 12.76 23.86
N LYS A 135 -2.73 13.99 23.69
CA LYS A 135 -4.07 14.19 23.12
C LYS A 135 -4.18 13.58 21.72
N GLU A 136 -3.12 13.69 20.94
CA GLU A 136 -2.99 13.12 19.61
C GLU A 136 -3.10 11.58 19.63
N GLU A 137 -2.49 10.94 20.62
CA GLU A 137 -2.60 9.49 20.79
C GLU A 137 -4.02 9.08 21.20
N GLU A 138 -4.66 9.77 22.17
CA GLU A 138 -6.07 9.53 22.50
C GLU A 138 -6.98 9.68 21.26
N ASP A 139 -6.78 10.73 20.47
CA ASP A 139 -7.55 10.97 19.24
C ASP A 139 -7.30 9.90 18.19
N TRP A 140 -6.06 9.41 18.07
CA TRP A 140 -5.71 8.28 17.20
C TRP A 140 -6.50 7.03 17.56
N TRP A 141 -6.56 6.67 18.85
CA TRP A 141 -7.27 5.48 19.32
C TRP A 141 -8.79 5.60 19.17
N ASN A 142 -9.36 6.75 19.51
CA ASN A 142 -10.78 7.02 19.29
C ASN A 142 -11.14 6.93 17.79
N PHE A 143 -10.25 7.41 16.92
CA PHE A 143 -10.47 7.35 15.49
C PHE A 143 -10.30 5.94 14.93
N HIS A 144 -9.34 5.15 15.42
CA HIS A 144 -9.24 3.71 15.14
C HIS A 144 -10.55 2.99 15.46
N ASP A 145 -11.09 3.17 16.67
CA ASP A 145 -12.35 2.54 17.08
C ASP A 145 -13.51 2.94 16.14
N LEU A 146 -13.58 4.20 15.74
CA LEU A 146 -14.57 4.68 14.77
C LEU A 146 -14.43 3.97 13.41
N LEU A 147 -13.21 3.79 12.91
CA LEU A 147 -12.94 3.10 11.65
C LEU A 147 -13.33 1.62 11.75
N VAL A 148 -13.04 0.94 12.86
CA VAL A 148 -13.50 -0.43 13.12
C VAL A 148 -15.03 -0.52 13.06
N GLN A 149 -15.76 0.45 13.63
CA GLN A 149 -17.22 0.48 13.52
C GLN A 149 -17.70 0.68 12.08
N ARG A 150 -17.01 1.50 11.28
CA ARG A 150 -17.34 1.68 9.85
C ARG A 150 -17.12 0.41 9.04
N VAL A 151 -16.04 -0.33 9.31
CA VAL A 151 -15.78 -1.64 8.69
C VAL A 151 -16.89 -2.62 9.04
N LYS A 152 -17.26 -2.74 10.33
CA LYS A 152 -18.38 -3.57 10.78
C LYS A 152 -19.70 -3.18 10.11
N ALA A 153 -19.98 -1.88 10.00
CA ALA A 153 -21.18 -1.38 9.34
C ALA A 153 -21.21 -1.77 7.85
N SER A 154 -20.09 -1.61 7.15
CA SER A 154 -19.94 -2.02 5.75
C SER A 154 -20.12 -3.53 5.58
N ASP A 155 -19.53 -4.32 6.48
CA ASP A 155 -19.62 -5.78 6.47
C ASP A 155 -21.03 -6.30 6.80
N SER A 156 -21.79 -5.56 7.61
CA SER A 156 -23.17 -5.89 7.98
C SER A 156 -24.22 -5.47 6.96
N PHE A 157 -23.87 -4.63 6.00
CA PHE A 157 -24.83 -4.12 5.03
C PHE A 157 -25.30 -5.31 4.16
N PRO A 158 -26.59 -5.51 3.87
CA PRO A 158 -27.03 -6.60 2.99
C PRO A 158 -26.47 -6.37 1.59
N THR A 159 -25.91 -7.37 0.93
CA THR A 159 -25.52 -7.22 -0.49
C THR A 159 -26.80 -6.88 -1.25
N THR A 160 -26.92 -5.64 -1.71
CA THR A 160 -28.21 -5.04 -2.10
C THR A 160 -28.74 -5.61 -3.42
N THR A 161 -28.00 -6.54 -3.99
CA THR A 161 -28.33 -7.22 -5.23
C THR A 161 -27.90 -8.66 -5.02
N THR A 162 -28.85 -9.54 -4.72
CA THR A 162 -28.70 -10.95 -5.05
C THR A 162 -28.60 -10.99 -6.57
N ILE A 163 -27.39 -10.81 -7.09
CA ILE A 163 -27.12 -10.99 -8.51
C ILE A 163 -27.21 -12.49 -8.70
N HIS A 164 -28.43 -12.97 -8.94
CA HIS A 164 -28.62 -14.31 -9.46
C HIS A 164 -27.99 -14.31 -10.84
N MET A 165 -26.71 -14.69 -10.88
CA MET A 165 -26.09 -15.19 -12.10
C MET A 165 -26.82 -16.47 -12.44
N SER A 166 -27.99 -16.33 -13.06
CA SER A 166 -28.67 -17.44 -13.69
C SER A 166 -27.74 -17.89 -14.81
N HIS A 167 -26.94 -18.90 -14.53
CA HIS A 167 -26.34 -19.71 -15.58
C HIS A 167 -27.51 -20.30 -16.35
N GLY A 168 -27.90 -19.64 -17.44
CA GLY A 168 -28.84 -20.15 -18.43
C GLY A 168 -28.25 -21.41 -19.06
N LYS A 169 -28.28 -22.52 -18.32
CA LYS A 169 -28.52 -23.83 -18.89
C LYS A 169 -29.99 -23.83 -19.30
N ASP A 170 -30.29 -24.48 -20.41
CA ASP A 170 -31.59 -24.56 -21.07
C ASP A 170 -31.74 -23.38 -22.04
N GLY A 171 -31.67 -23.54 -23.35
CA GLY A 171 -32.21 -24.63 -24.14
C GLY A 171 -33.09 -23.97 -25.22
N GLU A 172 -32.59 -23.97 -26.45
CA GLU A 172 -33.30 -23.87 -27.74
C GLU A 172 -34.44 -22.83 -27.92
N ASN A 173 -34.20 -21.90 -28.85
CA ASN A 173 -35.19 -21.23 -29.72
C ASN A 173 -36.12 -20.18 -29.10
N SER A 174 -35.54 -19.07 -28.63
CA SER A 174 -36.29 -17.82 -28.44
C SER A 174 -35.59 -16.70 -29.22
N ASP A 175 -36.03 -16.46 -30.45
CA ASP A 175 -35.57 -15.42 -31.38
C ASP A 175 -35.94 -13.98 -30.95
N GLY A 176 -36.04 -13.74 -29.65
CA GLY A 176 -36.42 -12.44 -29.08
C GLY A 176 -35.19 -11.68 -28.60
N GLU A 177 -34.80 -10.67 -29.37
CA GLU A 177 -33.86 -9.60 -29.00
C GLU A 177 -34.21 -8.98 -27.64
N ASP A 178 -33.73 -9.55 -26.55
CA ASP A 178 -33.56 -8.79 -25.31
C ASP A 178 -32.21 -9.19 -24.72
N ALA A 179 -31.16 -8.71 -25.38
CA ALA A 179 -29.81 -8.69 -24.89
C ALA A 179 -29.79 -7.79 -23.64
N THR A 180 -30.29 -8.35 -22.53
CA THR A 180 -30.17 -7.79 -21.20
C THR A 180 -28.69 -7.63 -20.94
N THR A 181 -28.22 -6.40 -21.11
CA THR A 181 -26.85 -5.97 -20.82
C THR A 181 -26.59 -6.30 -19.36
N SER A 182 -25.95 -7.44 -19.12
CA SER A 182 -25.46 -7.84 -17.80
C SER A 182 -24.62 -6.69 -17.27
N THR A 183 -25.20 -5.89 -16.37
CA THR A 183 -24.50 -4.76 -15.76
C THR A 183 -23.44 -5.35 -14.85
N SER A 184 -22.22 -5.46 -15.37
CA SER A 184 -21.05 -5.86 -14.60
C SER A 184 -20.94 -4.94 -13.38
N TYR A 185 -21.01 -5.52 -12.19
CA TYR A 185 -20.74 -4.81 -10.95
C TYR A 185 -19.25 -4.49 -10.84
N LEU A 186 -18.90 -3.53 -9.98
CA LEU A 186 -17.52 -3.16 -9.68
C LEU A 186 -17.15 -3.56 -8.23
N PRO A 187 -15.89 -3.88 -7.95
CA PRO A 187 -15.44 -4.18 -6.59
C PRO A 187 -15.63 -2.99 -5.62
N GLN A 188 -15.74 -3.28 -4.32
CA GLN A 188 -15.60 -2.26 -3.29
C GLN A 188 -14.16 -1.71 -3.26
N LEU A 189 -14.02 -0.39 -3.18
CA LEU A 189 -12.71 0.25 -2.96
C LEU A 189 -12.43 0.39 -1.46
N VAL A 190 -11.25 -0.03 -1.03
CA VAL A 190 -10.79 0.10 0.35
C VAL A 190 -9.48 0.86 0.36
N PHE A 191 -9.52 2.11 0.83
CA PHE A 191 -8.37 3.01 0.88
C PHE A 191 -7.67 2.89 2.23
N PHE A 192 -6.43 2.40 2.21
CA PHE A 192 -5.54 2.32 3.36
C PHE A 192 -4.40 3.32 3.24
N GLY A 193 -3.96 3.85 4.38
CA GLY A 193 -2.78 4.70 4.39
C GLY A 193 -2.66 5.60 5.61
N ASP A 194 -2.02 6.74 5.38
CA ASP A 194 -1.69 7.72 6.39
C ASP A 194 -2.57 8.99 6.32
N SER A 195 -2.02 10.16 6.66
CA SER A 195 -2.71 11.45 6.62
C SER A 195 -3.16 11.84 5.22
N ILE A 196 -2.47 11.39 4.17
CA ILE A 196 -2.86 11.68 2.79
C ILE A 196 -4.10 10.84 2.43
N THR A 197 -4.17 9.59 2.87
CA THR A 197 -5.39 8.78 2.67
C THR A 197 -6.54 9.26 3.55
N GLU A 198 -6.29 9.60 4.82
CA GLU A 198 -7.32 10.17 5.70
C GLU A 198 -7.89 11.47 5.14
N GLY A 199 -7.05 12.30 4.51
CA GLY A 199 -7.44 13.59 3.99
C GLY A 199 -8.57 13.53 2.95
N TRP A 200 -8.87 12.38 2.33
CA TRP A 200 -10.11 12.18 1.54
C TRP A 200 -11.40 12.47 2.32
N ASN A 201 -11.40 12.28 3.65
CA ASN A 201 -12.51 12.67 4.54
C ASN A 201 -12.48 14.17 4.91
N GLY A 202 -11.42 14.88 4.56
CA GLY A 202 -11.13 16.24 5.00
C GLY A 202 -10.78 16.30 6.49
N THR A 203 -10.20 15.24 7.07
CA THR A 203 -9.91 15.14 8.51
C THR A 203 -8.44 14.86 8.83
N SER A 204 -8.11 15.02 10.12
CA SER A 204 -6.89 14.52 10.77
C SER A 204 -7.27 13.91 12.12
N PHE A 205 -7.00 12.61 12.32
CA PHE A 205 -7.49 11.84 13.46
C PHE A 205 -9.02 11.96 13.66
N GLY A 206 -9.78 12.03 12.56
CA GLY A 206 -11.23 12.23 12.58
C GLY A 206 -11.70 13.65 12.93
N ASN A 207 -10.78 14.55 13.28
CA ASN A 207 -11.05 15.94 13.60
C ASN A 207 -10.82 16.86 12.40
N SER A 208 -11.27 18.12 12.51
CA SER A 208 -10.87 19.14 11.54
C SER A 208 -9.34 19.29 11.56
N PRO A 209 -8.68 19.32 10.39
CA PRO A 209 -7.23 19.42 10.34
C PRO A 209 -6.75 20.75 10.92
N SER A 210 -5.55 20.73 11.48
CA SER A 210 -4.91 21.94 11.98
C SER A 210 -4.56 22.90 10.84
N SER A 211 -4.39 24.19 11.17
CA SER A 211 -3.96 25.22 10.23
C SER A 211 -2.59 24.93 9.60
N PHE A 212 -1.80 24.02 10.18
CA PHE A 212 -0.51 23.58 9.64
C PHE A 212 -0.62 22.89 8.27
N ARG A 213 -1.79 22.39 7.87
CA ARG A 213 -1.99 21.87 6.50
C ARG A 213 -2.11 22.97 5.44
N MET A 214 -2.19 24.24 5.86
CA MET A 214 -2.35 25.41 4.98
C MET A 214 -3.56 25.30 4.03
N TRP A 215 -4.55 24.52 4.45
CA TRP A 215 -5.83 24.39 3.76
C TRP A 215 -6.70 25.62 4.03
N SER A 216 -7.47 26.05 3.03
CA SER A 216 -8.51 27.05 3.26
C SER A 216 -9.59 26.47 4.19
N SER A 217 -10.41 27.34 4.79
CA SER A 217 -11.47 26.90 5.70
C SER A 217 -12.53 26.00 5.03
N ASN A 218 -12.71 26.12 3.71
CA ASN A 218 -13.62 25.28 2.92
C ASN A 218 -12.94 24.06 2.28
N GLU A 219 -11.61 23.93 2.38
CA GLU A 219 -10.85 22.85 1.73
C GLU A 219 -11.32 21.45 2.13
N PRO A 220 -11.60 21.13 3.42
CA PRO A 220 -12.11 19.81 3.79
C PRO A 220 -13.39 19.41 3.04
N THR A 221 -14.26 20.38 2.78
CA THR A 221 -15.50 20.14 2.03
C THR A 221 -15.21 19.90 0.55
N LEU A 222 -14.33 20.72 -0.06
CA LEU A 222 -13.92 20.55 -1.45
C LEU A 222 -13.21 19.20 -1.70
N ILE A 223 -12.41 18.71 -0.74
CA ILE A 223 -11.77 17.40 -0.85
C ILE A 223 -12.82 16.29 -0.84
N ARG A 224 -13.80 16.34 0.08
CA ARG A 224 -14.90 15.36 0.10
C ARG A 224 -15.75 15.39 -1.16
N GLU A 225 -16.03 16.58 -1.70
CA GLU A 225 -16.72 16.73 -2.99
C GLU A 225 -15.91 16.12 -4.13
N THR A 226 -14.59 16.31 -4.12
CA THR A 226 -13.67 15.70 -5.08
C THR A 226 -13.69 14.17 -4.97
N PHE A 227 -13.64 13.62 -3.75
CA PHE A 227 -13.80 12.17 -3.55
C PHE A 227 -15.15 11.67 -4.08
N ASN A 228 -16.24 12.35 -3.71
CA ASN A 228 -17.58 11.95 -4.12
C ASN A 228 -17.79 11.99 -5.64
N LYS A 229 -17.18 12.98 -6.31
CA LYS A 229 -17.16 13.10 -7.77
C LYS A 229 -16.52 11.89 -8.44
N HIS A 230 -15.41 11.38 -7.90
CA HIS A 230 -14.64 10.30 -8.53
C HIS A 230 -15.04 8.89 -8.08
N PHE A 231 -15.36 8.71 -6.80
CA PHE A 231 -15.55 7.40 -6.17
C PHE A 231 -16.84 7.28 -5.33
N GLY A 232 -17.52 8.40 -5.04
CA GLY A 232 -18.75 8.38 -4.23
C GLY A 232 -19.90 7.64 -4.90
N SER A 233 -20.99 7.43 -4.18
CA SER A 233 -22.16 6.66 -4.64
C SER A 233 -22.77 7.15 -5.97
N ASN A 234 -22.64 8.44 -6.26
CA ASN A 234 -23.15 9.05 -7.49
C ASN A 234 -22.12 9.10 -8.64
N SER A 235 -20.88 8.67 -8.39
CA SER A 235 -19.85 8.55 -9.43
C SER A 235 -20.10 7.34 -10.33
N GLU A 236 -19.45 7.29 -11.49
CA GLU A 236 -19.51 6.14 -12.40
C GLU A 236 -19.04 4.84 -11.73
N TRP A 237 -18.07 4.92 -10.82
CA TRP A 237 -17.66 3.77 -10.03
C TRP A 237 -18.72 3.39 -8.99
N GLY A 238 -19.12 4.36 -8.15
CA GLY A 238 -19.98 4.10 -7.00
C GLY A 238 -21.39 3.62 -7.34
N LYS A 239 -21.94 3.98 -8.50
CA LYS A 239 -23.23 3.45 -8.98
C LYS A 239 -23.20 1.94 -9.24
N ARG A 240 -22.02 1.39 -9.56
CA ARG A 240 -21.83 -0.03 -9.92
C ARG A 240 -21.09 -0.82 -8.85
N ALA A 241 -20.47 -0.14 -7.89
CA ALA A 241 -19.70 -0.78 -6.84
C ALA A 241 -20.59 -1.65 -5.95
N LEU A 242 -20.09 -2.84 -5.58
CA LEU A 242 -20.76 -3.75 -4.64
C LEU A 242 -21.08 -3.07 -3.30
N ARG A 243 -20.27 -2.08 -2.91
CA ARG A 243 -20.41 -1.28 -1.69
C ARG A 243 -19.87 0.12 -1.89
N PRO A 244 -20.30 1.09 -1.05
CA PRO A 244 -19.60 2.36 -0.91
C PRO A 244 -18.11 2.14 -0.56
N PRO A 245 -17.20 3.00 -1.06
CA PRO A 245 -15.80 2.96 -0.68
C PRO A 245 -15.57 3.15 0.82
N LEU A 246 -14.52 2.51 1.35
CA LEU A 246 -14.03 2.73 2.71
C LEU A 246 -12.74 3.55 2.69
N ILE A 247 -12.71 4.64 3.46
CA ILE A 247 -11.50 5.44 3.71
C ILE A 247 -11.00 5.13 5.11
N LEU A 248 -9.91 4.36 5.20
CA LEU A 248 -9.36 3.79 6.43
C LEU A 248 -7.92 4.27 6.69
N GLY A 249 -7.57 5.47 6.23
CA GLY A 249 -6.31 6.12 6.57
C GLY A 249 -6.38 6.79 7.94
N ILE A 250 -5.26 6.80 8.68
CA ILE A 250 -5.09 7.61 9.89
C ILE A 250 -3.82 8.43 9.79
N SER A 251 -3.94 9.72 10.08
CA SER A 251 -2.83 10.65 10.13
C SER A 251 -1.69 10.15 11.03
N GLY A 252 -0.44 10.35 10.62
CA GLY A 252 0.72 9.89 11.38
C GLY A 252 0.96 8.36 11.40
N SER A 253 0.02 7.54 10.90
CA SER A 253 0.17 6.08 10.87
C SER A 253 1.42 5.66 10.10
N LYS A 254 2.21 4.78 10.70
CA LYS A 254 3.36 4.10 10.09
C LYS A 254 2.96 2.68 9.70
N THR A 255 3.83 2.00 8.95
CA THR A 255 3.57 0.62 8.48
C THR A 255 3.23 -0.36 9.62
N TYR A 256 3.90 -0.26 10.77
CA TYR A 256 3.65 -1.16 11.90
C TYR A 256 2.34 -0.84 12.65
N ASP A 257 1.98 0.45 12.76
CA ASP A 257 0.68 0.87 13.32
C ASP A 257 -0.44 0.34 12.44
N PHE A 258 -0.26 0.44 11.12
CA PHE A 258 -1.21 -0.06 10.15
C PHE A 258 -1.43 -1.57 10.25
N ILE A 259 -0.35 -2.36 10.30
CA ILE A 259 -0.44 -3.82 10.44
C ILE A 259 -1.23 -4.18 11.70
N TRP A 260 -0.92 -3.54 12.82
CA TRP A 260 -1.65 -3.75 14.06
C TRP A 260 -3.14 -3.43 13.90
N ARG A 261 -3.50 -2.29 13.31
CA ARG A 261 -4.91 -1.88 13.11
C ARG A 261 -5.72 -2.89 12.30
N ILE A 262 -5.20 -3.35 11.17
CA ILE A 262 -5.93 -4.28 10.30
C ILE A 262 -6.12 -5.66 10.96
N GLU A 263 -5.16 -6.09 11.79
CA GLU A 263 -5.30 -7.28 12.63
C GLU A 263 -6.31 -7.10 13.77
N ASN A 264 -6.62 -5.85 14.14
CA ASN A 264 -7.50 -5.49 15.25
C ASN A 264 -8.83 -4.90 14.77
N GLY A 265 -9.34 -5.39 13.63
CA GLY A 265 -10.72 -5.16 13.20
C GLY A 265 -10.93 -4.04 12.18
N GLU A 266 -9.86 -3.38 11.71
CA GLU A 266 -9.96 -2.46 10.57
C GLU A 266 -9.89 -3.16 9.19
N PHE A 267 -9.73 -4.48 9.15
CA PHE A 267 -9.79 -5.24 7.90
C PHE A 267 -11.23 -5.69 7.61
N PRO A 268 -11.82 -5.37 6.44
CA PRO A 268 -13.14 -5.87 6.05
C PRO A 268 -13.08 -7.37 5.73
N THR A 269 -13.99 -8.14 6.32
CA THR A 269 -13.96 -9.62 6.26
C THR A 269 -15.21 -10.23 5.64
N SER A 270 -16.27 -9.44 5.40
CA SER A 270 -17.49 -9.96 4.79
C SER A 270 -17.25 -10.47 3.37
N ARG A 271 -18.00 -11.48 2.94
CA ARG A 271 -18.12 -11.80 1.52
C ARG A 271 -19.14 -10.87 0.90
N LEU A 272 -18.83 -10.34 -0.28
CA LEU A 272 -19.73 -9.46 -1.03
C LEU A 272 -20.48 -10.22 -2.12
N ILE A 273 -19.94 -11.34 -2.60
CA ILE A 273 -20.54 -12.18 -3.61
C ILE A 273 -20.86 -13.53 -2.98
N GLU A 274 -22.14 -13.87 -2.93
CA GLU A 274 -22.57 -15.23 -2.58
C GLU A 274 -22.38 -16.11 -3.82
N SER A 275 -21.33 -16.92 -3.82
CA SER A 275 -21.17 -17.95 -4.84
C SER A 275 -21.83 -19.23 -4.34
N ASP A 276 -22.94 -19.62 -4.97
CA ASP A 276 -23.55 -20.96 -4.82
C ASP A 276 -22.67 -22.08 -5.40
N TYR A 277 -21.44 -21.75 -5.81
CA TYR A 277 -20.40 -22.71 -6.16
C TYR A 277 -20.06 -23.51 -4.90
N GLU A 278 -20.87 -24.55 -4.64
CA GLU A 278 -20.41 -25.70 -3.89
C GLU A 278 -19.08 -26.09 -4.51
N VAL A 279 -18.03 -26.06 -3.69
CA VAL A 279 -16.70 -26.54 -4.03
C VAL A 279 -16.85 -28.05 -4.27
N GLY A 280 -17.42 -28.42 -5.41
CA GLY A 280 -17.39 -29.77 -5.92
C GLY A 280 -15.92 -30.07 -6.05
N GLY A 281 -15.42 -31.02 -5.25
CA GLY A 281 -13.99 -31.35 -5.10
C GLY A 281 -13.34 -31.94 -6.36
N GLY A 282 -13.72 -31.47 -7.54
CA GLY A 282 -13.04 -31.71 -8.79
C GLY A 282 -11.83 -30.80 -8.90
N GLU A 283 -10.67 -31.45 -9.03
CA GLU A 283 -9.38 -30.99 -9.54
C GLU A 283 -9.08 -29.47 -9.47
N GLU A 284 -7.96 -29.13 -8.81
CA GLU A 284 -7.29 -27.83 -8.85
C GLU A 284 -7.12 -27.34 -10.30
N THR A 285 -8.18 -26.74 -10.85
CA THR A 285 -8.12 -26.06 -12.13
C THR A 285 -7.30 -24.80 -11.93
N ASN A 286 -6.42 -24.54 -12.89
CA ASN A 286 -5.40 -23.49 -12.89
C ASN A 286 -5.84 -22.21 -12.16
N SER A 287 -4.96 -21.70 -11.30
CA SER A 287 -5.10 -20.50 -10.46
C SER A 287 -5.18 -19.18 -11.25
N SER A 288 -5.99 -19.12 -12.30
CA SER A 288 -6.19 -17.90 -13.08
C SER A 288 -7.08 -16.92 -12.32
N PHE A 289 -6.69 -15.65 -12.34
CA PHE A 289 -7.44 -14.57 -11.73
C PHE A 289 -8.83 -14.42 -12.40
N GLU A 290 -9.90 -14.53 -11.60
CA GLU A 290 -11.29 -14.45 -12.05
C GLU A 290 -11.92 -13.09 -11.71
N LEU A 291 -11.92 -12.16 -12.68
CA LEU A 291 -12.37 -10.78 -12.45
C LEU A 291 -13.84 -10.68 -11.98
N ASN A 292 -14.69 -11.62 -12.41
CA ASN A 292 -16.09 -11.78 -11.98
C ASN A 292 -16.25 -12.38 -10.56
N ARG A 293 -15.18 -12.48 -9.79
CA ARG A 293 -15.20 -12.82 -8.35
C ARG A 293 -14.45 -11.79 -7.52
N LEU A 294 -13.92 -10.74 -8.14
CA LEU A 294 -13.19 -9.69 -7.45
C LEU A 294 -14.16 -8.87 -6.60
N GLU A 295 -14.12 -9.07 -5.29
CA GLU A 295 -14.99 -8.34 -4.36
C GLU A 295 -14.42 -6.97 -3.98
N ARG A 296 -13.08 -6.87 -3.87
CA ARG A 296 -12.41 -5.70 -3.31
C ARG A 296 -11.14 -5.34 -4.06
N ILE A 297 -10.90 -4.03 -4.17
CA ILE A 297 -9.61 -3.47 -4.56
C ILE A 297 -9.07 -2.64 -3.39
N TYR A 298 -7.88 -3.00 -2.91
CA TYR A 298 -7.18 -2.30 -1.84
C TYR A 298 -6.27 -1.23 -2.43
N ILE A 299 -6.51 0.03 -2.10
CA ILE A 299 -5.70 1.17 -2.54
C ILE A 299 -4.81 1.57 -1.38
N VAL A 300 -3.49 1.51 -1.55
CA VAL A 300 -2.53 1.62 -0.45
C VAL A 300 -1.51 2.73 -0.73
N LEU A 301 -1.39 3.67 0.21
CA LEU A 301 -0.34 4.70 0.25
C LEU A 301 0.15 4.83 1.69
N MET A 302 1.37 4.37 1.97
CA MET A 302 1.97 4.51 3.30
C MET A 302 3.48 4.36 3.26
N GLY A 303 4.16 4.76 4.34
CA GLY A 303 5.61 4.68 4.51
C GLY A 303 6.26 6.04 4.70
N THR A 304 5.59 7.13 4.31
CA THR A 304 6.18 8.46 4.46
C THR A 304 6.31 8.91 5.92
N ASN A 305 5.40 8.48 6.80
CA ASN A 305 5.55 8.69 8.25
C ASN A 305 6.62 7.79 8.88
N ASN A 306 7.00 6.68 8.24
CA ASN A 306 8.16 5.92 8.68
C ASN A 306 9.42 6.79 8.49
N LEU A 307 9.60 7.35 7.29
CA LEU A 307 10.70 8.27 6.98
C LEU A 307 10.65 9.52 7.87
N GLY A 308 9.48 10.17 7.99
CA GLY A 308 9.30 11.35 8.85
C GLY A 308 9.45 11.05 10.35
N GLY A 309 9.21 9.82 10.77
CA GLY A 309 9.54 9.29 12.10
C GLY A 309 10.99 8.83 12.24
N GLY A 310 11.80 9.01 11.19
CA GLY A 310 13.23 8.76 11.18
C GLY A 310 13.68 7.40 10.68
N MET A 311 12.77 6.50 10.34
CA MET A 311 13.12 5.20 9.80
C MET A 311 13.94 5.36 8.51
N LEU A 312 14.98 4.55 8.35
CA LEU A 312 15.79 4.55 7.13
C LEU A 312 14.98 3.97 5.95
N PRO A 313 15.38 4.24 4.69
CA PRO A 313 14.69 3.73 3.51
C PRO A 313 14.51 2.20 3.50
N GLU A 314 15.54 1.42 3.80
CA GLU A 314 15.45 -0.05 3.73
C GLU A 314 14.45 -0.64 4.75
N PRO A 315 14.50 -0.31 6.06
CA PRO A 315 13.45 -0.73 6.99
C PRO A 315 12.05 -0.20 6.62
N THR A 316 11.96 0.97 5.96
CA THR A 316 10.68 1.48 5.46
C THR A 316 10.13 0.59 4.34
N VAL A 317 10.97 0.19 3.38
CA VAL A 317 10.62 -0.76 2.31
C VAL A 317 10.18 -2.10 2.91
N GLN A 318 10.89 -2.63 3.91
CA GLN A 318 10.50 -3.86 4.61
C GLN A 318 9.13 -3.72 5.31
N GLY A 319 8.87 -2.57 5.92
CA GLY A 319 7.57 -2.26 6.50
C GLY A 319 6.46 -2.24 5.45
N MET A 320 6.71 -1.66 4.28
CA MET A 320 5.77 -1.61 3.16
C MET A 320 5.54 -3.00 2.54
N ASP A 321 6.59 -3.83 2.42
CA ASP A 321 6.51 -5.24 2.04
C ASP A 321 5.58 -6.02 2.99
N ALA A 322 5.81 -5.90 4.30
CA ALA A 322 5.02 -6.56 5.33
C ALA A 322 3.54 -6.14 5.28
N VAL A 323 3.25 -4.86 5.01
CA VAL A 323 1.89 -4.34 4.83
C VAL A 323 1.18 -5.03 3.67
N GLY A 324 1.77 -5.05 2.48
CA GLY A 324 1.14 -5.61 1.29
C GLY A 324 0.87 -7.11 1.46
N ARG A 325 1.86 -7.85 1.99
CA ARG A 325 1.73 -9.27 2.32
C ARG A 325 0.63 -9.51 3.35
N LYS A 326 0.55 -8.69 4.40
CA LYS A 326 -0.48 -8.83 5.42
C LYS A 326 -1.89 -8.62 4.86
N ILE A 327 -2.08 -7.63 3.99
CA ILE A 327 -3.36 -7.40 3.31
C ILE A 327 -3.75 -8.62 2.46
N LEU A 328 -2.82 -9.13 1.64
CA LEU A 328 -3.06 -10.29 0.77
C LEU A 328 -3.34 -11.56 1.58
N GLN A 329 -2.59 -11.78 2.65
CA GLN A 329 -2.81 -12.88 3.60
C GLN A 329 -4.21 -12.80 4.22
N LEU A 330 -4.59 -11.65 4.79
CA LEU A 330 -5.89 -11.49 5.43
C LEU A 330 -7.04 -11.67 4.44
N HIS A 331 -6.88 -11.19 3.19
CA HIS A 331 -7.86 -11.43 2.13
C HIS A 331 -8.04 -12.92 1.84
N GLN A 332 -6.95 -13.67 1.69
CA GLN A 332 -7.01 -15.12 1.46
C GLN A 332 -7.67 -15.85 2.64
N GLU A 333 -7.41 -15.42 3.87
CA GLU A 333 -8.00 -15.98 5.09
C GLU A 333 -9.50 -15.68 5.21
N SER A 334 -9.95 -14.47 4.87
CA SER A 334 -11.36 -14.05 5.00
C SER A 334 -12.23 -14.45 3.81
N SER A 335 -11.66 -14.44 2.61
CA SER A 335 -12.40 -14.52 1.34
C SER A 335 -11.95 -15.73 0.53
N LEU A 336 -12.11 -16.91 1.12
CA LEU A 336 -11.67 -18.18 0.51
C LEU A 336 -12.09 -18.30 -0.95
N GLY A 337 -11.09 -18.33 -1.84
CA GLY A 337 -11.25 -18.55 -3.26
C GLY A 337 -11.57 -17.31 -4.10
N THR A 338 -11.76 -16.11 -3.51
CA THR A 338 -11.86 -14.89 -4.31
C THR A 338 -10.48 -14.31 -4.60
N PRO A 339 -10.25 -13.74 -5.78
CA PRO A 339 -9.01 -13.06 -6.07
C PRO A 339 -8.94 -11.72 -5.30
N ALA A 340 -7.72 -11.33 -4.93
CA ALA A 340 -7.44 -10.01 -4.37
C ALA A 340 -6.93 -9.06 -5.45
N ALA A 341 -7.17 -7.76 -5.28
CA ALA A 341 -6.48 -6.75 -6.07
C ALA A 341 -5.90 -5.63 -5.19
N ILE A 342 -4.67 -5.22 -5.47
CA ILE A 342 -3.99 -4.13 -4.78
C ILE A 342 -3.53 -3.11 -5.80
N LEU A 343 -3.85 -1.85 -5.53
CA LEU A 343 -3.28 -0.68 -6.17
C LEU A 343 -2.36 0.04 -5.17
N PHE A 344 -1.06 -0.18 -5.30
CA PHE A 344 -0.06 0.34 -4.37
C PHE A 344 0.58 1.61 -4.94
N SER A 345 0.66 2.67 -4.16
CA SER A 345 1.28 3.93 -4.59
C SER A 345 2.72 4.02 -4.11
N GLU A 346 3.60 4.50 -4.98
CA GLU A 346 4.88 5.09 -4.55
C GLU A 346 4.65 6.19 -3.49
N LEU A 347 5.67 6.43 -2.67
CA LEU A 347 5.67 7.57 -1.76
C LEU A 347 5.63 8.85 -2.60
N LEU A 348 4.69 9.75 -2.26
CA LEU A 348 4.56 11.03 -2.94
C LEU A 348 5.76 11.93 -2.65
N PRO A 349 6.19 12.77 -3.61
CA PRO A 349 7.25 13.73 -3.38
C PRO A 349 6.87 14.75 -2.30
N ARG A 350 7.88 15.29 -1.62
CA ARG A 350 7.72 16.23 -0.50
C ARG A 350 8.68 17.40 -0.59
N GLN A 351 8.23 18.56 -0.13
CA GLN A 351 9.04 19.76 0.09
C GLN A 351 9.00 20.13 1.58
N ASP A 352 9.85 19.45 2.36
CA ASP A 352 9.77 19.39 3.82
C ASP A 352 11.09 19.69 4.54
N ASP A 353 11.92 20.51 3.91
CA ASP A 353 13.16 21.07 4.45
C ASP A 353 13.03 21.53 5.92
N HIS A 354 11.95 22.25 6.24
CA HIS A 354 11.66 22.79 7.56
C HIS A 354 11.39 21.71 8.64
N ARG A 355 11.03 20.48 8.23
CA ARG A 355 10.85 19.33 9.14
C ARG A 355 12.06 18.42 9.14
N ALA A 356 12.65 18.18 7.98
CA ALA A 356 13.84 17.34 7.81
C ALA A 356 15.01 17.84 8.67
N THR A 357 15.14 19.16 8.79
CA THR A 357 16.14 19.83 9.63
C THR A 357 15.99 19.51 11.13
N LYS A 358 14.77 19.39 11.64
CA LYS A 358 14.48 19.14 13.07
C LYS A 358 14.73 17.70 13.51
N MET A 359 15.02 16.80 12.58
CA MET A 359 15.28 15.38 12.90
C MET A 359 16.73 15.11 13.30
N CYS A 360 17.62 16.08 13.06
CA CYS A 360 19.01 16.01 13.42
C CYS A 360 19.28 16.97 14.60
N PRO A 361 19.75 16.48 15.76
CA PRO A 361 19.93 15.08 16.18
C PRO A 361 18.61 14.40 16.61
N PRO A 362 18.56 13.06 16.72
CA PRO A 362 19.66 12.09 16.55
C PRO A 362 19.80 11.54 15.12
N ARG A 363 18.96 11.98 14.19
CA ARG A 363 18.90 11.44 12.82
C ARG A 363 19.38 12.46 11.82
N CYS A 364 20.69 12.45 11.63
CA CYS A 364 21.39 13.30 10.70
C CYS A 364 21.65 12.56 9.38
N LYS A 365 21.78 13.31 8.29
CA LYS A 365 22.26 12.82 7.00
C LYS A 365 23.65 12.20 7.15
N ASP A 366 24.44 12.81 8.03
CA ASP A 366 25.76 12.35 8.43
C ASP A 366 25.86 12.44 9.96
N LEU A 367 26.11 11.29 10.60
CA LEU A 367 26.15 11.17 12.06
C LEU A 367 27.44 11.72 12.67
N GLU A 368 28.52 11.85 11.89
CA GLU A 368 29.80 12.36 12.37
C GLU A 368 29.81 13.89 12.38
N THR A 369 29.26 14.49 11.33
CA THR A 369 29.19 15.95 11.14
C THR A 369 27.90 16.57 11.67
N LEU A 370 26.92 15.76 12.06
CA LEU A 370 25.57 16.19 12.45
C LEU A 370 24.91 17.04 11.36
N GLU A 371 25.15 16.73 10.09
CA GLU A 371 24.51 17.42 8.98
C GLU A 371 23.02 17.06 8.93
N PRO A 372 22.08 18.01 8.99
CA PRO A 372 20.66 17.71 8.87
C PRO A 372 20.29 17.22 7.46
N TYR A 373 19.19 16.48 7.36
CA TYR A 373 18.56 16.25 6.07
C TYR A 373 17.98 17.57 5.54
N THR A 374 18.24 17.88 4.27
CA THR A 374 17.66 19.06 3.61
C THR A 374 16.30 18.75 2.98
N SER A 375 15.95 17.48 2.81
CA SER A 375 14.69 16.99 2.25
C SER A 375 14.58 15.48 2.46
N PHE A 376 13.36 14.93 2.53
CA PHE A 376 13.16 13.48 2.44
C PHE A 376 13.24 12.93 1.02
N MET A 377 13.32 13.76 -0.01
CA MET A 377 13.34 13.30 -1.41
C MET A 377 14.39 12.22 -1.69
N PRO A 378 15.66 12.33 -1.25
CA PRO A 378 16.63 11.25 -1.47
C PRO A 378 16.26 9.92 -0.81
N ALA A 379 15.55 9.96 0.33
CA ALA A 379 15.06 8.78 1.03
C ALA A 379 13.82 8.20 0.34
N ILE A 380 12.87 9.05 -0.06
CA ILE A 380 11.69 8.71 -0.87
C ILE A 380 12.11 8.01 -2.15
N ASP A 381 13.06 8.59 -2.89
CA ASP A 381 13.57 8.02 -4.15
C ASP A 381 14.19 6.63 -3.95
N LYS A 382 14.89 6.42 -2.82
CA LYS A 382 15.45 5.11 -2.47
C LYS A 382 14.35 4.08 -2.19
N VAL A 383 13.29 4.48 -1.47
CA VAL A 383 12.13 3.62 -1.22
C VAL A 383 11.44 3.28 -2.55
N ASN A 384 11.07 4.29 -3.35
CA ASN A 384 10.32 4.13 -4.59
C ASN A 384 11.06 3.24 -5.60
N ARG A 385 12.39 3.38 -5.74
CA ARG A 385 13.20 2.49 -6.59
C ARG A 385 13.16 1.01 -6.18
N ALA A 386 12.89 0.70 -4.92
CA ALA A 386 12.82 -0.68 -4.43
C ALA A 386 11.43 -1.30 -4.58
N LEU A 387 10.37 -0.49 -4.70
CA LEU A 387 8.98 -0.99 -4.72
C LEU A 387 8.66 -1.93 -5.90
N PRO A 388 9.16 -1.73 -7.13
CA PRO A 388 8.92 -2.69 -8.21
C PRO A 388 9.35 -4.12 -7.84
N GLY A 389 10.52 -4.27 -7.20
CA GLY A 389 11.02 -5.57 -6.74
C GLY A 389 10.16 -6.18 -5.62
N VAL A 390 9.70 -5.35 -4.68
CA VAL A 390 8.77 -5.77 -3.61
C VAL A 390 7.47 -6.32 -4.19
N LEU A 391 6.85 -5.58 -5.10
CA LEU A 391 5.60 -5.99 -5.74
C LEU A 391 5.78 -7.21 -6.65
N GLY A 392 6.95 -7.35 -7.30
CA GLY A 392 7.31 -8.58 -8.01
C GLY A 392 7.29 -9.80 -7.08
N GLY A 393 7.82 -9.66 -5.87
CA GLY A 393 7.72 -10.68 -4.82
C GLY A 393 6.28 -11.00 -4.44
N TRP A 394 5.41 -9.99 -4.28
CA TRP A 394 3.99 -10.23 -3.97
C TRP A 394 3.28 -10.98 -5.09
N ARG A 395 3.54 -10.64 -6.37
CA ARG A 395 2.92 -11.34 -7.50
C ARG A 395 3.32 -12.81 -7.55
N ALA A 396 4.58 -13.11 -7.23
CA ALA A 396 5.08 -14.48 -7.15
C ALA A 396 4.43 -15.27 -6.00
N ASP A 397 4.27 -14.64 -4.84
CA ASP A 397 3.73 -15.31 -3.64
C ASP A 397 2.19 -15.40 -3.64
N TYR A 398 1.52 -14.52 -4.39
CA TYR A 398 0.06 -14.42 -4.47
C TYR A 398 -0.42 -14.43 -5.93
N PRO A 399 -0.22 -15.52 -6.68
CA PRO A 399 -0.49 -15.58 -8.12
C PRO A 399 -1.95 -15.38 -8.52
N ASN A 400 -2.89 -15.60 -7.59
CA ASN A 400 -4.32 -15.32 -7.78
C ASN A 400 -4.70 -13.85 -7.44
N SER A 401 -3.73 -12.92 -7.45
CA SER A 401 -3.97 -11.51 -7.14
C SER A 401 -3.51 -10.59 -8.27
N LYS A 402 -4.28 -9.54 -8.55
CA LYS A 402 -3.84 -8.45 -9.44
C LYS A 402 -3.16 -7.35 -8.62
N ILE A 403 -1.89 -7.09 -8.88
CA ILE A 403 -1.09 -6.15 -8.10
C ILE A 403 -0.49 -5.11 -9.03
N ALA A 404 -0.87 -3.86 -8.83
CA ALA A 404 -0.46 -2.73 -9.65
C ALA A 404 0.29 -1.68 -8.82
N LEU A 405 1.33 -1.08 -9.41
CA LEU A 405 2.10 0.03 -8.84
C LEU A 405 1.69 1.33 -9.52
N LEU A 406 1.37 2.37 -8.75
CA LEU A 406 1.28 3.73 -9.23
C LEU A 406 2.63 4.42 -9.03
N SER A 407 3.24 4.88 -10.12
CA SER A 407 4.57 5.47 -10.10
C SER A 407 4.55 6.94 -10.50
N ALA A 408 5.35 7.76 -9.83
CA ALA A 408 5.57 9.16 -10.20
C ALA A 408 6.51 9.33 -11.39
N GLN A 409 7.06 8.25 -11.94
CA GLN A 409 7.88 8.29 -13.15
C GLN A 409 7.08 8.90 -14.32
N LYS A 410 7.74 9.76 -15.08
CA LYS A 410 7.20 10.30 -16.33
C LYS A 410 7.20 9.18 -17.37
N GLU A 411 6.21 9.17 -18.25
CA GLU A 411 6.30 8.36 -19.48
C GLU A 411 7.50 8.91 -20.25
N GLU A 412 8.61 8.17 -20.30
CA GLU A 412 9.72 8.56 -21.16
C GLU A 412 9.26 8.49 -22.61
N ASP A 413 9.29 9.63 -23.29
CA ASP A 413 8.94 9.77 -24.70
C ASP A 413 9.91 8.94 -25.57
N GLY A 414 9.59 7.66 -25.77
CA GLY A 414 10.04 6.90 -26.96
C GLY A 414 11.37 6.14 -26.87
N LEU A 415 11.84 5.73 -25.70
CA LEU A 415 13.00 4.80 -25.63
C LEU A 415 12.56 3.35 -25.41
N GLY A 416 12.18 2.73 -26.52
CA GLY A 416 12.20 1.28 -26.73
C GLY A 416 11.17 0.49 -25.95
N GLU A 417 10.19 -0.06 -26.68
CA GLU A 417 9.38 -1.21 -26.27
C GLU A 417 10.30 -2.43 -26.02
N SER A 418 11.14 -2.41 -24.99
CA SER A 418 11.60 -3.66 -24.43
C SER A 418 10.38 -4.27 -23.76
N GLU A 419 9.72 -5.18 -24.47
CA GLU A 419 8.55 -6.00 -24.11
C GLU A 419 8.80 -6.88 -22.87
N HIS A 420 9.31 -6.30 -21.78
CA HIS A 420 9.31 -6.97 -20.50
C HIS A 420 7.89 -6.91 -19.94
N GLU A 421 7.28 -8.09 -19.85
CA GLU A 421 5.96 -8.41 -19.30
C GLU A 421 5.66 -7.71 -17.94
N ASP A 422 6.69 -7.29 -17.22
CA ASP A 422 6.58 -6.45 -16.01
C ASP A 422 5.97 -5.05 -16.25
N SER A 423 5.94 -4.53 -17.49
CA SER A 423 5.48 -3.17 -17.79
C SER A 423 3.97 -3.00 -17.59
N ILE A 424 3.16 -4.06 -17.74
CA ILE A 424 1.69 -3.99 -17.67
C ILE A 424 1.23 -3.60 -16.27
N THR A 425 2.04 -3.87 -15.24
CA THR A 425 1.62 -3.73 -13.84
C THR A 425 2.08 -2.43 -13.17
N THR A 426 2.84 -1.58 -13.88
CA THR A 426 3.30 -0.28 -13.36
C THR A 426 2.68 0.86 -14.15
N ILE A 427 1.81 1.62 -13.50
CA ILE A 427 1.11 2.76 -14.09
C ILE A 427 1.94 4.01 -13.85
N ARG A 428 2.46 4.58 -14.93
CA ARG A 428 3.23 5.83 -14.91
C ARG A 428 2.28 7.01 -14.83
N CYS A 429 2.32 7.69 -13.69
CA CYS A 429 1.42 8.77 -13.38
C CYS A 429 2.06 10.15 -13.43
N GLY A 430 3.40 10.28 -13.53
CA GLY A 430 4.06 11.57 -13.66
C GLY A 430 3.47 12.67 -12.75
N LYS A 431 2.90 13.70 -13.38
CA LYS A 431 2.32 14.86 -12.70
C LYS A 431 1.10 14.52 -11.84
N GLU A 432 0.30 13.51 -12.19
CA GLU A 432 -0.83 13.07 -11.36
C GLU A 432 -0.37 12.47 -10.01
N MET A 433 0.91 12.10 -9.89
CA MET A 433 1.56 11.75 -8.62
C MET A 433 2.57 12.82 -8.18
N PHE A 434 2.32 14.08 -8.56
CA PHE A 434 3.04 15.26 -8.11
C PHE A 434 4.52 15.31 -8.51
N ALA A 435 4.94 14.59 -9.56
CA ALA A 435 6.24 14.80 -10.20
C ALA A 435 6.28 16.16 -10.94
N ILE A 436 6.24 17.23 -10.15
CA ILE A 436 6.15 18.62 -10.56
C ILE A 436 7.45 19.31 -10.16
N ASP A 437 8.23 19.71 -11.16
CA ASP A 437 9.55 20.32 -10.93
C ASP A 437 9.46 21.82 -10.56
N ASN A 438 8.30 22.45 -10.78
CA ASN A 438 8.08 23.86 -10.47
C ASN A 438 7.48 24.02 -9.07
N ASP A 439 8.20 24.67 -8.15
CA ASP A 439 7.80 24.81 -6.75
C ASP A 439 6.46 25.55 -6.57
N ASP A 440 6.24 26.65 -7.30
CA ASP A 440 4.97 27.41 -7.21
C ASP A 440 3.78 26.56 -7.64
N GLU A 441 3.94 25.78 -8.71
CA GLU A 441 2.94 24.83 -9.16
C GLU A 441 2.73 23.71 -8.16
N PHE A 442 3.81 23.15 -7.61
CA PHE A 442 3.75 22.11 -6.58
C PHE A 442 2.94 22.59 -5.37
N HIS A 443 3.24 23.77 -4.85
CA HIS A 443 2.51 24.38 -3.73
C HIS A 443 1.06 24.72 -4.06
N SER A 444 0.72 24.92 -5.34
CA SER A 444 -0.68 25.08 -5.75
C SER A 444 -1.52 23.80 -5.56
N TYR A 445 -0.87 22.64 -5.45
CA TYR A 445 -1.49 21.34 -5.19
C TYR A 445 -1.22 20.80 -3.78
N MET A 446 -0.06 21.08 -3.21
CA MET A 446 0.38 20.71 -1.86
C MET A 446 0.82 21.96 -1.08
N PRO A 447 -0.12 22.75 -0.53
CA PRO A 447 0.19 24.07 0.01
C PRO A 447 1.18 24.05 1.18
N ASP A 448 1.20 23.00 1.99
CA ASP A 448 2.16 22.80 3.09
C ASP A 448 3.38 21.95 2.70
N GLY A 449 3.51 21.61 1.40
CA GLY A 449 4.56 20.76 0.86
C GLY A 449 4.43 19.27 1.15
N LEU A 450 3.33 18.85 1.79
CA LEU A 450 3.15 17.49 2.32
C LEU A 450 1.79 16.86 1.98
N HIS A 451 0.71 17.64 2.06
CA HIS A 451 -0.66 17.19 1.95
C HIS A 451 -1.34 17.83 0.75
N PRO A 452 -1.97 17.04 -0.14
CA PRO A 452 -2.75 17.59 -1.23
C PRO A 452 -3.92 18.44 -0.72
N ASN A 453 -4.22 19.53 -1.40
CA ASN A 453 -5.53 20.19 -1.33
C ASN A 453 -6.51 19.49 -2.30
N ALA A 454 -7.75 19.97 -2.44
CA ALA A 454 -8.75 19.37 -3.33
C ALA A 454 -8.29 19.29 -4.79
N ARG A 455 -7.53 20.28 -5.29
CA ARG A 455 -6.94 20.22 -6.64
C ARG A 455 -5.89 19.12 -6.74
N GLY A 456 -5.07 18.96 -5.71
CA GLY A 456 -4.08 17.88 -5.64
C GLY A 456 -4.75 16.51 -5.57
N TYR A 457 -5.80 16.36 -4.78
CA TYR A 457 -6.62 15.15 -4.76
C TYR A 457 -7.30 14.86 -6.10
N ASP A 458 -7.77 15.87 -6.85
CA ASP A 458 -8.31 15.66 -8.20
C ASP A 458 -7.24 15.16 -9.19
N LEU A 459 -5.98 15.61 -9.04
CA LEU A 459 -4.85 15.04 -9.80
C LEU A 459 -4.62 13.58 -9.43
N TRP A 460 -4.48 13.28 -8.15
CA TRP A 460 -4.21 11.91 -7.68
C TRP A 460 -5.34 10.94 -8.07
N ALA A 461 -6.60 11.38 -8.02
CA ALA A 461 -7.75 10.59 -8.47
C ALA A 461 -7.63 10.12 -9.93
N ARG A 462 -7.04 10.93 -10.82
CA ARG A 462 -6.84 10.54 -12.23
C ARG A 462 -5.84 9.40 -12.36
N CYS A 463 -4.76 9.43 -11.57
CA CYS A 463 -3.80 8.33 -11.50
C CYS A 463 -4.46 7.05 -10.94
N LEU A 464 -5.19 7.18 -9.84
CA LEU A 464 -5.94 6.06 -9.25
C LEU A 464 -6.90 5.42 -10.26
N LYS A 465 -7.65 6.23 -11.02
CA LYS A 465 -8.56 5.72 -12.06
C LYS A 465 -7.84 4.93 -13.15
N ARG A 466 -6.68 5.39 -13.63
CA ARG A 466 -5.86 4.61 -14.58
C ARG A 466 -5.43 3.26 -13.99
N GLY A 467 -5.01 3.26 -12.73
CA GLY A 467 -4.68 2.03 -12.02
C GLY A 467 -5.87 1.07 -11.90
N LEU A 468 -7.06 1.60 -11.60
CA LEU A 468 -8.29 0.82 -11.58
C LEU A 468 -8.66 0.28 -12.97
N GLU A 469 -8.46 1.06 -14.03
CA GLU A 469 -8.69 0.61 -15.41
C GLU A 469 -7.79 -0.58 -15.76
N VAL A 470 -6.50 -0.57 -15.39
CA VAL A 470 -5.58 -1.70 -15.59
C VAL A 470 -6.00 -2.95 -14.80
N ILE A 471 -6.43 -2.78 -13.54
CA ILE A 471 -6.95 -3.91 -12.75
C ILE A 471 -8.21 -4.51 -13.42
N MET A 472 -9.06 -3.65 -13.98
CA MET A 472 -10.35 -3.98 -14.57
C MET A 472 -10.31 -4.18 -16.11
N GLU A 473 -9.14 -4.29 -16.73
CA GLU A 473 -8.94 -4.09 -18.19
C GLU A 473 -9.79 -5.02 -19.07
N ASP A 474 -10.10 -6.24 -18.61
CA ASP A 474 -11.01 -7.17 -19.31
C ASP A 474 -12.49 -6.74 -19.24
N THR A 475 -12.89 -6.01 -18.21
CA THR A 475 -14.27 -5.51 -18.02
C THR A 475 -14.50 -4.15 -18.66
N MET A 476 -13.49 -3.26 -18.67
CA MET A 476 -13.68 -1.90 -19.16
C MET A 476 -13.63 -1.80 -20.69
N ASN A 477 -12.89 -2.68 -21.37
CA ASN A 477 -12.88 -2.75 -22.83
C ASN A 477 -14.22 -3.25 -23.43
N LEU A 478 -15.05 -3.95 -22.64
CA LEU A 478 -16.41 -4.35 -23.03
C LEU A 478 -17.45 -3.22 -22.92
N LEU A 479 -17.07 -2.07 -22.34
CA LEU A 479 -17.97 -0.96 -22.03
C LEU A 479 -17.72 0.31 -22.87
N ARG A 480 -16.64 0.32 -23.66
CA ARG A 480 -16.40 1.30 -24.71
C ARG A 480 -16.98 0.76 -26.02
#